data_AF-A0A6G0Y371-F1
#
_entry.id   AF-A0A6G0Y371-F1
#
_cell.length_a   1.000
_cell.length_b   1.000
_cell.length_c   1.000
_cell.angle_alpha   90.00
_cell.angle_beta   90.00
_cell.angle_gamma   90.00
#
_symmetry.space_group_name_H-M   'P 1'
#
loop_
_entity.id
_entity.type
_entity.pdbx_description
1 polymer ?
#
loop_
_entity_poly.entity_id
_entity_poly.type
_entity_poly.pdbx_seq_one_letter_code
_entity_poly.pdbx_strand_id
1 'polypeptide(L)'
;MSNSILYNDPKRVDIYDDSKCGLFEFINEGNAVQVGYLGWITVDSSTITDLSFYEALIKQKTDIEMKWPKCDVIYSSKMVRFAQKVEWINVPARLLAYGTWVEMCDKSNDIINFDETMLTRSTRRVRHAAENEHNINK
;
A
#
# COMPACT_ATOMS: atom_id res chain seq x y z
N MET A 1 -7.47 -11.58 35.97
CA MET A 1 -6.46 -11.06 35.02
C MET A 1 -6.70 -11.77 33.70
N SER A 2 -7.43 -11.15 32.79
CA SER A 2 -7.76 -11.74 31.50
C SER A 2 -6.94 -11.01 30.45
N ASN A 3 -5.81 -11.59 30.06
CA ASN A 3 -5.04 -11.14 28.90
C ASN A 3 -5.83 -11.53 27.64
N SER A 4 -6.77 -10.68 27.22
CA SER A 4 -7.35 -10.78 25.89
C SER A 4 -6.31 -10.24 24.90
N ILE A 5 -5.44 -11.12 24.43
CA ILE A 5 -4.70 -10.89 23.19
C ILE A 5 -5.78 -10.85 22.10
N LEU A 6 -6.22 -9.65 21.74
CA LEU A 6 -7.08 -9.43 20.59
C LEU A 6 -6.24 -9.75 19.35
N TYR A 7 -6.14 -11.03 19.02
CA TYR A 7 -5.74 -11.45 17.69
C TYR A 7 -6.73 -10.77 16.73
N ASN A 8 -6.23 -9.83 15.93
CA ASN A 8 -6.96 -9.29 14.79
C ASN A 8 -7.16 -10.44 13.81
N ASP A 9 -8.22 -11.23 14.01
CA ASP A 9 -8.67 -12.23 13.05
C ASP A 9 -8.97 -11.49 11.74
N PRO A 10 -8.17 -11.70 10.68
CA PRO A 10 -8.33 -10.96 9.44
C PRO A 10 -9.67 -11.29 8.75
N LYS A 11 -10.43 -12.30 9.21
CA LYS A 11 -11.74 -12.64 8.66
C LYS A 11 -12.90 -11.86 9.28
N ARG A 12 -12.64 -11.01 10.28
CA ARG A 12 -13.65 -10.14 10.90
C ARG A 12 -14.18 -9.11 9.92
N VAL A 13 -15.50 -9.03 9.77
CA VAL A 13 -16.15 -8.16 8.77
C VAL A 13 -15.91 -6.67 9.06
N ASP A 14 -15.77 -6.28 10.32
CA ASP A 14 -15.65 -4.88 10.75
C ASP A 14 -14.29 -4.23 10.43
N ILE A 15 -13.29 -5.01 10.00
CA ILE A 15 -11.99 -4.48 9.58
C ILE A 15 -11.97 -4.06 8.10
N TYR A 16 -13.04 -4.36 7.34
CA TYR A 16 -13.23 -3.99 5.94
C TYR A 16 -14.09 -2.73 5.87
N ASP A 17 -13.43 -1.58 5.78
CA ASP A 17 -14.09 -0.28 5.80
C ASP A 17 -13.48 0.61 4.73
N ASP A 18 -14.25 0.93 3.69
CA ASP A 18 -13.81 1.77 2.57
C ASP A 18 -13.56 3.23 2.98
N SER A 19 -13.88 3.62 4.23
CA SER A 19 -13.47 4.90 4.83
C SER A 19 -12.15 4.83 5.60
N LYS A 20 -11.59 3.63 5.82
CA LYS A 20 -10.38 3.38 6.61
C LYS A 20 -9.38 2.53 5.83
N CYS A 21 -8.90 3.10 4.75
CA CYS A 21 -7.91 2.50 3.86
C CYS A 21 -6.52 3.11 4.07
N GLY A 22 -5.50 2.33 3.74
CA GLY A 22 -4.10 2.72 3.75
C GLY A 22 -3.44 2.41 2.42
N LEU A 23 -2.46 3.24 2.06
CA LEU A 23 -1.52 2.98 0.99
C LEU A 23 -0.23 2.44 1.60
N PHE A 24 0.19 1.25 1.16
CA PHE A 24 1.28 0.52 1.78
C PHE A 24 2.42 0.23 0.81
N GLU A 25 3.65 0.43 1.27
CA GLU A 25 4.89 0.02 0.59
C GLU A 25 5.42 -1.26 1.22
N PHE A 26 5.58 -2.34 0.45
CA PHE A 26 6.09 -3.61 0.94
C PHE A 26 7.62 -3.67 0.87
N ILE A 27 8.25 -3.74 2.05
CA ILE A 27 9.70 -3.58 2.24
C ILE A 27 10.51 -4.71 1.56
N ASN A 28 9.92 -5.91 1.46
CA ASN A 28 10.60 -7.09 0.92
C ASN A 28 10.17 -7.46 -0.52
N GLU A 29 9.25 -6.71 -1.13
CA GLU A 29 8.69 -7.01 -2.45
C GLU A 29 9.04 -5.91 -3.47
N GLY A 30 10.31 -5.48 -3.47
CA GLY A 30 10.78 -4.47 -4.42
C GLY A 30 10.10 -3.10 -4.25
N ASN A 31 9.66 -2.78 -3.03
CA ASN A 31 8.91 -1.56 -2.70
C ASN A 31 7.59 -1.42 -3.49
N ALA A 32 6.94 -2.56 -3.79
CA ALA A 32 5.61 -2.54 -4.38
C ALA A 32 4.64 -1.73 -3.51
N VAL A 33 3.82 -0.91 -4.14
CA VAL A 33 2.83 -0.07 -3.48
C VAL A 33 1.43 -0.61 -3.76
N GLN A 34 0.64 -0.88 -2.72
CA GLN A 34 -0.75 -1.33 -2.87
C GLN A 34 -1.69 -0.70 -1.84
N VAL A 35 -2.97 -0.63 -2.20
CA VAL A 35 -4.05 -0.15 -1.33
C VAL A 35 -4.63 -1.31 -0.52
N GLY A 36 -4.82 -1.10 0.76
CA GLY A 36 -5.46 -2.06 1.67
C GLY A 36 -6.23 -1.38 2.80
N TYR A 37 -6.65 -2.17 3.79
CA TYR A 37 -7.42 -1.67 4.93
C TYR A 37 -6.55 -1.46 6.16
N LEU A 38 -6.79 -0.37 6.91
CA LEU A 38 -6.02 -0.05 8.12
C LEU A 38 -6.20 -1.11 9.22
N GLY A 39 -7.37 -1.76 9.26
CA GLY A 39 -7.65 -2.83 10.22
C GLY A 39 -6.83 -4.11 10.04
N TRP A 40 -5.99 -4.18 8.99
CA TRP A 40 -5.08 -5.29 8.75
C TRP A 40 -3.71 -5.14 9.43
N ILE A 41 -3.42 -3.94 9.95
CA ILE A 41 -2.21 -3.67 10.71
C ILE A 41 -2.28 -4.45 12.04
N THR A 42 -1.23 -5.21 12.36
CA THR A 42 -1.22 -6.12 13.53
C THR A 42 -0.65 -5.47 14.79
N VAL A 43 -0.74 -4.14 14.89
CA VAL A 43 -0.31 -3.40 16.08
C VAL A 43 -1.37 -3.52 17.18
N ASP A 44 -0.94 -3.40 18.43
CA ASP A 44 -1.81 -3.54 19.59
C ASP A 44 -3.00 -2.57 19.50
N SER A 45 -4.21 -3.14 19.57
CA SER A 45 -5.48 -2.50 19.19
C SER A 45 -5.80 -1.18 19.90
N SER A 46 -5.16 -0.93 21.06
CA SER A 46 -5.28 0.30 21.83
C SER A 46 -4.69 1.55 21.15
N THR A 47 -3.87 1.36 20.10
CA THR A 47 -3.23 2.45 19.34
C THR A 47 -3.87 2.75 17.99
N ILE A 48 -4.70 1.84 17.46
CA ILE A 48 -5.24 1.87 16.08
C ILE A 48 -6.39 2.89 15.88
N THR A 49 -7.01 3.36 16.98
CA THR A 49 -8.15 4.31 16.91
C THR A 49 -7.76 5.78 16.82
N ASP A 50 -6.49 6.13 16.96
CA ASP A 50 -6.05 7.53 16.94
C ASP A 50 -5.48 7.91 15.57
N LEU A 51 -6.03 8.94 14.93
CA LEU A 51 -5.46 9.50 13.70
C LEU A 51 -3.98 9.88 13.88
N SER A 52 -3.62 10.33 15.10
CA SER A 52 -2.25 10.69 15.44
C SER A 52 -1.28 9.50 15.35
N PHE A 53 -1.77 8.28 15.54
CA PHE A 53 -0.98 7.06 15.41
C PHE A 53 -0.54 6.85 13.96
N TYR A 54 -1.47 6.91 13.00
CA TYR A 54 -1.13 6.75 11.58
C TYR A 54 -0.22 7.87 11.07
N GLU A 55 -0.44 9.10 11.51
CA GLU A 55 0.44 10.23 11.21
C GLU A 55 1.86 10.00 11.73
N ALA A 56 1.99 9.46 12.95
CA ALA A 56 3.28 9.12 13.52
C ALA A 56 3.99 8.03 12.71
N LEU A 57 3.28 6.97 12.29
CA LEU A 57 3.82 5.91 11.43
C LEU A 57 4.38 6.48 10.12
N ILE A 58 3.61 7.33 9.45
CA ILE A 58 4.00 7.96 8.18
C ILE A 58 5.23 8.86 8.39
N LYS A 59 5.18 9.75 9.39
CA LYS A 59 6.25 10.73 9.65
C LYS A 59 7.57 10.06 10.03
N GLN A 60 7.50 8.99 10.82
CA GLN A 60 8.67 8.25 11.29
C GLN A 60 9.14 7.19 10.30
N LYS A 61 8.36 6.90 9.25
CA LYS A 61 8.59 5.81 8.30
C LYS A 61 8.74 4.47 9.00
N THR A 62 7.86 4.23 9.97
CA THR A 62 7.92 3.04 10.83
C THR A 62 7.55 1.80 10.02
N ASP A 63 8.40 0.77 10.10
CA ASP A 63 8.10 -0.55 9.57
C ASP A 63 7.03 -1.20 10.45
N ILE A 64 5.93 -1.62 9.82
CA ILE A 64 4.79 -2.26 10.49
C ILE A 64 4.60 -3.69 9.99
N GLU A 65 4.08 -4.54 10.87
CA GLU A 65 3.56 -5.85 10.49
C GLU A 65 2.07 -5.77 10.17
N MET A 66 1.64 -6.55 9.18
CA MET A 66 0.25 -6.62 8.76
C MET A 66 -0.14 -8.00 8.23
N LYS A 67 -1.44 -8.29 8.30
CA LYS A 67 -2.05 -9.45 7.65
C LYS A 67 -2.47 -9.08 6.24
N TRP A 68 -1.89 -9.73 5.23
CA TRP A 68 -2.23 -9.49 3.84
C TRP A 68 -2.85 -10.74 3.19
N PRO A 69 -3.94 -10.59 2.42
CA PRO A 69 -4.56 -11.73 1.73
C PRO A 69 -3.80 -12.07 0.45
N LYS A 70 -3.67 -13.35 0.14
CA LYS A 70 -3.12 -13.82 -1.16
C LYS A 70 -4.17 -13.73 -2.28
N CYS A 71 -4.67 -12.53 -2.54
CA CYS A 71 -5.56 -12.21 -3.65
C CYS A 71 -5.50 -10.72 -3.97
N ASP A 72 -6.14 -10.32 -5.08
CA ASP A 72 -6.31 -8.90 -5.39
C ASP A 72 -7.17 -8.23 -4.32
N VAL A 73 -6.68 -7.12 -3.80
CA VAL A 73 -7.40 -6.30 -2.83
C VAL A 73 -8.34 -5.35 -3.56
N ILE A 74 -9.59 -5.33 -3.13
CA ILE A 74 -10.69 -4.56 -3.73
C ILE A 74 -11.57 -3.97 -2.63
N TYR A 75 -12.52 -3.13 -3.01
CA TYR A 75 -13.48 -2.50 -2.12
C TYR A 75 -14.31 -3.47 -1.25
N SER A 76 -14.79 -2.97 -0.11
CA SER A 76 -15.13 -3.75 1.09
C SER A 76 -16.23 -4.78 0.84
N SER A 77 -17.31 -4.36 0.17
CA SER A 77 -18.48 -5.20 -0.08
C SER A 77 -18.18 -6.47 -0.88
N LYS A 78 -17.12 -6.47 -1.70
CA LYS A 78 -16.62 -7.69 -2.35
C LYS A 78 -15.54 -8.38 -1.53
N MET A 79 -14.62 -7.61 -0.94
CA MET A 79 -13.47 -8.15 -0.20
C MET A 79 -13.87 -9.07 0.95
N VAL A 80 -14.93 -8.73 1.68
CA VAL A 80 -15.47 -9.56 2.79
C VAL A 80 -15.73 -11.00 2.37
N ARG A 81 -16.17 -11.24 1.13
CA ARG A 81 -16.46 -12.58 0.61
C ARG A 81 -15.20 -13.35 0.24
N PHE A 82 -14.21 -12.67 -0.34
CA PHE A 82 -12.94 -13.27 -0.73
C PHE A 82 -12.10 -13.63 0.49
N ALA A 83 -12.03 -12.71 1.45
CA ALA A 83 -11.33 -12.84 2.72
C ALA A 83 -11.57 -14.17 3.47
N GLN A 84 -12.79 -14.70 3.38
CA GLN A 84 -13.15 -15.96 4.05
C GLN A 84 -12.44 -17.18 3.47
N LYS A 85 -12.10 -17.13 2.17
CA LYS A 85 -11.62 -18.27 1.38
C LYS A 85 -10.13 -18.20 1.04
N VAL A 86 -9.50 -17.05 1.27
CA VAL A 86 -8.09 -16.82 0.93
C VAL A 86 -7.18 -17.14 2.10
N GLU A 87 -5.95 -17.50 1.76
CA GLU A 87 -4.85 -17.59 2.71
C GLU A 87 -4.38 -16.17 3.08
N TRP A 88 -4.00 -16.00 4.34
CA TRP A 88 -3.49 -14.75 4.88
C TRP A 88 -2.05 -14.93 5.32
N ILE A 89 -1.18 -14.02 4.90
CA ILE A 89 0.24 -13.99 5.25
C ILE A 89 0.56 -12.78 6.12
N ASN A 90 1.64 -12.90 6.90
CA ASN A 90 2.24 -11.74 7.56
C ASN A 90 3.22 -11.10 6.59
N VAL A 91 3.12 -9.80 6.39
CA VAL A 91 4.04 -9.04 5.55
C VAL A 91 4.51 -7.79 6.29
N PRO A 92 5.80 -7.42 6.15
CA PRO A 92 6.30 -6.13 6.61
C PRO A 92 6.00 -5.06 5.56
N ALA A 93 5.47 -3.93 6.01
CA ALA A 93 5.11 -2.81 5.15
C ALA A 93 5.38 -1.46 5.83
N ARG A 94 5.28 -0.38 5.07
CA ARG A 94 5.19 1.00 5.58
C ARG A 94 3.89 1.63 5.15
N LEU A 95 3.25 2.37 6.05
CA LEU A 95 2.11 3.20 5.71
C LEU A 95 2.62 4.50 5.05
N LEU A 96 2.18 4.76 3.82
CA LEU A 96 2.52 5.98 3.07
C LEU A 96 1.45 7.07 3.21
N ALA A 97 0.18 6.67 3.21
CA ALA A 97 -0.97 7.54 3.33
C ALA A 97 -2.18 6.76 3.85
N TYR A 98 -3.18 7.46 4.38
CA TYR A 98 -4.46 6.89 4.78
C TYR A 98 -5.63 7.77 4.32
N GLY A 99 -6.82 7.18 4.23
CA GLY A 99 -8.06 7.85 3.81
C GLY A 99 -9.11 6.88 3.30
N THR A 100 -10.01 7.36 2.45
CA THR A 100 -11.00 6.50 1.79
C THR A 100 -10.38 5.64 0.70
N TRP A 101 -11.05 4.54 0.32
CA TRP A 101 -10.62 3.63 -0.74
C TRP A 101 -10.30 4.37 -2.04
N VAL A 102 -11.20 5.25 -2.49
CA VAL A 102 -11.06 6.02 -3.73
C VAL A 102 -9.82 6.92 -3.66
N GLU A 103 -9.67 7.70 -2.58
CA GLU A 103 -8.51 8.58 -2.40
C GLU A 103 -7.20 7.80 -2.39
N MET A 104 -7.16 6.60 -1.80
CA MET A 104 -5.94 5.78 -1.76
C MET A 104 -5.64 5.16 -3.13
N CYS A 105 -6.65 4.75 -3.89
CA CYS A 105 -6.48 4.30 -5.27
C CYS A 105 -5.92 5.41 -6.16
N ASP A 106 -6.45 6.64 -6.03
CA ASP A 106 -5.96 7.79 -6.79
C ASP A 106 -4.49 8.10 -6.45
N LYS A 107 -4.15 8.15 -5.16
CA LYS A 107 -2.75 8.34 -4.70
C LYS A 107 -1.81 7.22 -5.18
N SER A 108 -2.29 5.97 -5.19
CA SER A 108 -1.52 4.84 -5.71
C SER A 108 -1.20 5.02 -7.19
N ASN A 109 -2.20 5.41 -7.99
CA ASN A 109 -2.01 5.68 -9.41
C ASN A 109 -1.04 6.85 -9.63
N ASP A 110 -1.14 7.92 -8.84
CA ASP A 110 -0.23 9.06 -8.93
C ASP A 110 1.23 8.64 -8.66
N ILE A 111 1.48 7.79 -7.67
CA ILE A 111 2.82 7.31 -7.34
C ILE A 111 3.37 6.41 -8.46
N ILE A 112 2.59 5.44 -8.92
CA ILE A 112 3.00 4.51 -9.98
C ILE A 112 3.30 5.30 -11.28
N ASN A 113 2.38 6.19 -11.68
CA ASN A 113 2.56 7.01 -12.88
C ASN A 113 3.75 7.97 -12.73
N PHE A 114 3.95 8.57 -11.56
CA PHE A 114 5.09 9.47 -11.35
C PHE A 114 6.42 8.73 -11.46
N ASP A 115 6.53 7.53 -10.88
CA ASP A 115 7.74 6.71 -10.97
C ASP A 115 8.00 6.25 -12.42
N GLU A 116 6.96 5.81 -13.13
CA GLU A 116 7.04 5.52 -14.58
C GLU A 116 7.49 6.74 -15.40
N THR A 117 7.00 7.93 -15.08
CA THR A 117 7.42 9.17 -15.76
C THR A 117 8.88 9.57 -15.44
N MET A 118 9.40 9.21 -14.27
CA MET A 118 10.80 9.43 -13.90
C MET A 118 11.73 8.44 -14.61
N LEU A 119 11.33 7.16 -14.71
CA LEU A 119 12.02 6.14 -15.50
C LEU A 119 12.06 6.49 -17.01
N THR A 120 11.04 7.19 -17.52
CA THR A 120 10.99 7.62 -18.93
C THR A 120 11.75 8.93 -19.20
N ARG A 121 11.94 9.81 -18.20
CA ARG A 121 12.77 11.03 -18.35
C ARG A 121 14.26 10.73 -18.49
N SER A 122 14.77 9.75 -17.75
CA SER A 122 16.18 9.32 -17.84
C SER A 122 16.49 8.62 -19.18
N THR A 123 15.50 8.01 -19.84
CA THR A 123 15.66 7.38 -21.16
C THR A 123 15.42 8.34 -22.35
N ARG A 124 14.72 9.47 -22.15
CA ARG A 124 14.51 10.47 -23.22
C ARG A 124 15.77 11.23 -23.65
N ARG A 125 16.78 11.30 -22.79
CA ARG A 125 18.08 11.94 -23.12
C ARG A 125 18.99 11.08 -24.01
N VAL A 126 18.70 9.78 -24.18
CA VAL A 126 19.54 8.90 -25.01
C VAL A 126 19.07 8.86 -26.47
N ARG A 127 17.77 9.03 -26.74
CA ARG A 127 17.25 8.97 -28.13
C ARG A 127 17.51 10.23 -28.95
N HIS A 128 17.51 11.42 -28.35
CA HIS A 128 17.81 12.65 -29.09
C HIS A 128 19.31 12.91 -29.34
N ALA A 129 20.22 12.12 -28.73
CA ALA A 129 21.65 12.19 -29.04
C ALA A 129 22.04 11.27 -30.20
N ALA A 130 21.35 10.14 -30.39
CA ALA A 130 21.66 9.17 -31.44
C ALA A 130 21.12 9.56 -32.84
N GLU A 131 20.18 10.50 -32.92
CA GLU A 131 19.61 10.95 -34.21
C GLU A 131 20.37 12.14 -34.84
N ASN A 132 21.30 12.78 -34.12
CA ASN A 132 22.07 13.92 -34.66
C ASN A 132 23.46 13.56 -35.21
N GLU A 133 23.98 12.34 -35.00
CA GLU A 133 25.26 11.94 -35.59
C GLU A 133 25.12 11.33 -36.99
N HIS A 134 23.92 11.00 -37.46
CA HIS A 134 23.71 10.39 -38.79
C HIS A 134 23.46 11.40 -39.92
N ASN A 135 23.53 12.71 -39.67
CA ASN A 135 23.24 13.76 -40.66
C ASN A 135 24.39 14.75 -40.94
N ILE A 136 25.63 14.44 -40.51
CA ILE A 136 26.82 15.28 -40.81
C ILE A 136 27.82 14.59 -41.77
N ASN A 137 27.46 13.44 -42.36
CA ASN A 137 28.28 12.79 -43.39
C ASN A 137 27.42 12.42 -44.61
N LYS A 138 27.04 13.42 -45.40
CA LYS A 138 26.70 13.23 -46.81
C LYS A 138 27.01 14.48 -47.62
#